data_AF-A0A6G3SLU4-F1
#
_entry.id   AF-A0A6G3SLU4-F1
#
_cell.length_a   1.000
_cell.length_b   1.000
_cell.length_c   1.000
_cell.angle_alpha   90.00
_cell.angle_beta   90.00
_cell.angle_gamma   90.00
#
_symmetry.space_group_name_H-M   'P 1'
#
loop_
_entity.id
_entity.type
_entity.pdbx_description
1 polymer ?
#
loop_
_entity_poly.entity_id
_entity_poly.type
_entity_poly.pdbx_seq_one_letter_code
_entity_poly.pdbx_strand_id
1 'polypeptide(L)'
;AVVRLRRSGPRGAGIVRLRVLAGAEVAHVRVELDEEAYRIAGHAHLVGLPLRVEGRLERRGGFRRLTGASQVAPVQVDEAERDRLMKSLQENVDFFEEACAGEEA
;
A
#
# COMPACT_ATOMS: atom_id res chain seq x y z
N ALA A 1 3.75 1.07 3.81
CA ALA A 1 2.75 0.23 4.51
C ALA A 1 1.51 0.02 3.62
N VAL A 2 0.82 -1.10 3.78
CA VAL A 2 -0.41 -1.40 3.02
C VAL A 2 -1.59 -0.64 3.63
N VAL A 3 -2.34 0.07 2.78
CA VAL A 3 -3.54 0.85 3.18
C VAL A 3 -4.81 0.18 2.67
N ARG A 4 -4.79 -0.35 1.44
CA ARG A 4 -5.96 -1.01 0.85
C ARG A 4 -5.54 -2.10 -0.11
N LEU A 5 -6.27 -3.21 -0.08
CA LEU A 5 -6.14 -4.38 -0.94
C LEU A 5 -7.44 -4.53 -1.75
N ARG A 6 -7.34 -4.70 -3.07
CA ARG A 6 -8.48 -4.99 -3.95
C ARG A 6 -8.09 -6.04 -4.99
N ARG A 7 -8.89 -7.10 -5.10
CA ARG A 7 -8.83 -8.09 -6.18
C ARG A 7 -10.23 -8.51 -6.61
N SER A 8 -10.40 -8.90 -7.86
CA SER A 8 -11.71 -9.26 -8.44
C SER A 8 -12.17 -10.67 -8.04
N GLY A 9 -11.24 -11.58 -7.77
CA GLY A 9 -11.53 -12.96 -7.40
C GLY A 9 -10.52 -13.52 -6.39
N PRO A 10 -10.65 -14.80 -5.99
CA PRO A 10 -9.76 -15.43 -5.02
C PRO A 10 -8.34 -15.66 -5.53
N ARG A 11 -8.12 -15.57 -6.86
CA ARG A 11 -6.84 -15.77 -7.55
C ARG A 11 -6.57 -14.64 -8.54
N GLY A 12 -5.35 -14.62 -9.07
CA GLY A 12 -4.88 -13.64 -10.04
C GLY A 12 -4.33 -12.37 -9.40
N ALA A 13 -3.95 -11.44 -10.27
CA ALA A 13 -3.38 -10.16 -9.89
C ALA A 13 -4.37 -9.31 -9.08
N GLY A 14 -3.82 -8.43 -8.24
CA GLY A 14 -4.60 -7.51 -7.44
C GLY A 14 -3.94 -6.14 -7.34
N ILE A 15 -4.75 -5.15 -7.02
CA ILE A 15 -4.32 -3.77 -6.84
C ILE A 15 -4.13 -3.50 -5.35
N VAL A 16 -2.98 -2.94 -5.01
CA VAL A 16 -2.63 -2.53 -3.65
C VAL A 16 -2.38 -1.04 -3.62
N ARG A 17 -2.94 -0.35 -2.63
CA ARG A 17 -2.60 1.04 -2.31
C ARG A 17 -1.62 1.02 -1.14
N LEU A 18 -0.44 1.57 -1.36
CA LEU A 18 0.61 1.68 -0.35
C LEU A 18 0.75 3.14 0.09
N ARG A 19 0.94 3.34 1.40
CA ARG A 19 1.54 4.57 1.95
C ARG A 19 3.06 4.42 1.87
N VAL A 20 3.72 5.40 1.27
CA VAL A 20 5.18 5.42 1.19
C VAL A 20 5.73 5.86 2.55
N LEU A 21 6.74 5.14 3.02
CA LEU A 21 7.46 5.47 4.25
C LEU A 21 8.86 6.02 3.92
N ALA A 22 9.47 5.51 2.85
CA ALA A 22 10.76 5.95 2.34
C ALA A 22 10.89 5.59 0.85
N GLY A 23 11.86 6.21 0.16
CA GLY A 23 12.27 5.84 -1.20
C GLY A 23 11.48 6.48 -2.34
N ALA A 24 10.40 7.20 -2.07
CA ALA A 24 9.68 8.00 -3.07
C ALA A 24 9.08 9.27 -2.47
N GLU A 25 9.14 10.38 -3.20
CA GLU A 25 8.66 11.71 -2.76
C GLU A 25 7.14 11.88 -2.95
N VAL A 26 6.36 10.85 -2.63
CA VAL A 26 4.91 10.83 -2.82
C VAL A 26 4.25 10.11 -1.65
N ALA A 27 3.10 10.60 -1.17
CA ALA A 27 2.48 10.01 0.02
C ALA A 27 1.93 8.60 -0.24
N HIS A 28 1.32 8.38 -1.41
CA HIS A 28 0.65 7.13 -1.76
C HIS A 28 0.98 6.68 -3.17
N VAL A 29 1.07 5.37 -3.35
CA VAL A 29 1.25 4.73 -4.66
C VAL A 29 0.25 3.60 -4.85
N ARG A 30 -0.23 3.44 -6.09
CA ARG A 30 -0.97 2.26 -6.53
C ARG A 30 -0.03 1.29 -7.21
N VAL A 31 -0.11 0.03 -6.83
CA VAL A 31 0.71 -1.04 -7.38
C VAL A 31 -0.19 -2.17 -7.83
N GLU A 32 0.07 -2.72 -9.00
CA GLU A 32 -0.51 -3.99 -9.42
C GLU A 32 0.50 -5.09 -9.08
N LEU A 33 0.05 -6.07 -8.31
CA LEU A 33 0.85 -7.20 -7.87
C LEU A 33 0.28 -8.47 -8.49
N ASP A 34 1.16 -9.39 -8.85
CA ASP A 34 0.76 -10.75 -9.18
C ASP A 34 0.14 -11.45 -7.96
N GLU A 35 -0.34 -12.68 -8.17
CA GLU A 35 -1.05 -13.44 -7.13
C GLU A 35 -0.17 -13.72 -5.90
N GLU A 36 1.12 -13.98 -6.08
CA GLU A 36 2.04 -14.30 -4.98
C GLU A 36 2.35 -13.04 -4.17
N ALA A 37 2.79 -11.98 -4.82
CA ALA A 37 3.08 -10.70 -4.20
C ALA A 37 1.85 -10.10 -3.53
N TYR A 38 0.66 -10.25 -4.11
CA TYR A 38 -0.58 -9.81 -3.49
C TYR A 38 -0.86 -10.55 -2.17
N ARG A 39 -0.62 -11.88 -2.13
CA ARG A 39 -0.77 -12.66 -0.89
C ARG A 39 0.24 -12.22 0.18
N ILE A 40 1.50 -11.97 -0.21
CA ILE A 40 2.52 -11.42 0.70
C ILE A 40 2.07 -10.08 1.28
N ALA A 41 1.55 -9.19 0.43
CA ALA A 41 1.05 -7.88 0.87
C ALA A 41 -0.14 -8.01 1.83
N GLY A 42 -1.05 -8.95 1.57
CA GLY A 42 -2.14 -9.28 2.48
C GLY A 42 -1.65 -9.75 3.84
N HIS A 43 -0.68 -10.66 3.87
CA HIS A 43 -0.12 -11.15 5.13
C HIS A 43 0.57 -10.03 5.91
N ALA A 44 1.43 -9.25 5.25
CA ALA A 44 2.12 -8.11 5.88
C ALA A 44 1.14 -7.10 6.48
N HIS A 45 0.02 -6.84 5.79
CA HIS A 45 -1.03 -5.98 6.33
C HIS A 45 -1.66 -6.54 7.61
N LEU A 46 -1.96 -7.83 7.65
CA LEU A 46 -2.54 -8.49 8.83
C LEU A 46 -1.61 -8.49 10.04
N VAL A 47 -0.30 -8.62 9.83
CA VAL A 47 0.70 -8.61 10.90
C VAL A 47 1.30 -7.21 11.18
N GLY A 48 0.78 -6.17 10.53
CA GLY A 48 1.21 -4.78 10.75
C GLY A 48 2.62 -4.45 10.25
N LEU A 49 3.15 -5.21 9.28
CA LEU A 49 4.50 -5.01 8.75
C LEU A 49 4.50 -4.13 7.49
N PRO A 50 5.49 -3.22 7.35
CA PRO A 50 5.72 -2.53 6.10
C PRO A 50 6.26 -3.47 5.01
N LEU A 51 6.12 -3.06 3.76
CA LEU A 51 6.63 -3.77 2.60
C LEU A 51 7.75 -2.96 1.95
N ARG A 52 8.81 -3.65 1.52
CA ARG A 52 9.72 -3.18 0.47
C ARG A 52 9.14 -3.61 -0.87
N VAL A 53 9.15 -2.70 -1.83
CA VAL A 53 8.74 -2.94 -3.21
C VAL A 53 9.63 -2.11 -4.12
N GLU A 54 10.13 -2.73 -5.18
CA GLU A 54 10.92 -2.06 -6.21
C GLU A 54 10.09 -1.93 -7.49
N GLY A 55 10.36 -0.89 -8.27
CA GLY A 55 9.65 -0.65 -9.52
C GLY A 55 9.86 0.76 -10.04
N ARG A 56 9.16 1.11 -11.10
CA ARG A 56 9.21 2.44 -11.72
C ARG A 56 8.02 3.27 -11.29
N LEU A 57 8.28 4.46 -10.78
CA LEU A 57 7.23 5.41 -10.43
C LEU A 57 6.77 6.18 -11.67
N GLU A 58 5.48 6.10 -11.96
CA GLU A 58 4.83 6.78 -13.07
C GLU A 58 3.71 7.71 -12.58
N ARG A 59 3.51 8.84 -13.28
CA ARG A 59 2.43 9.79 -13.02
C ARG A 59 1.30 9.54 -14.01
N ARG A 60 0.10 9.22 -13.52
CA ARG A 60 -1.10 9.02 -14.36
C ARG A 60 -2.34 9.61 -13.67
N GLY A 61 -2.96 10.60 -14.29
CA GLY A 61 -4.29 11.11 -13.91
C GLY A 61 -4.43 11.48 -12.42
N GLY A 62 -3.51 12.29 -11.89
CA GLY A 62 -3.54 12.73 -10.48
C GLY A 62 -2.93 11.75 -9.47
N PHE A 63 -2.73 10.49 -9.84
CA PHE A 63 -2.13 9.48 -8.96
C PHE A 63 -0.71 9.09 -9.39
N ARG A 64 -0.03 8.43 -8.46
CA ARG A 64 1.28 7.81 -8.69
C ARG A 64 1.10 6.30 -8.73
N ARG A 65 1.59 5.69 -9.81
CA ARG A 65 1.55 4.24 -10.02
C ARG A 65 2.96 3.70 -10.00
N LEU A 66 3.18 2.59 -9.31
CA LEU A 66 4.41 1.82 -9.44
C LEU A 66 4.18 0.73 -10.49
N THR A 67 4.96 0.75 -11.56
CA THR A 67 4.95 -0.26 -12.63
C THR A 67 6.18 -1.17 -12.51
N GLY A 68 6.08 -2.40 -13.02
CA GLY A 68 7.16 -3.39 -12.91
C GLY A 68 7.50 -3.75 -11.47
N ALA A 69 6.47 -3.91 -10.62
CA ALA A 69 6.65 -4.18 -9.20
C ALA A 69 7.38 -5.50 -8.98
N SER A 70 8.44 -5.47 -8.19
CA SER A 70 9.24 -6.64 -7.82
C SER A 70 9.76 -6.52 -6.38
N GLN A 71 10.45 -7.55 -5.88
CA GLN A 71 11.05 -7.58 -4.54
C GLN A 71 10.04 -7.26 -3.43
N VAL A 72 8.81 -7.78 -3.56
CA VAL A 72 7.73 -7.56 -2.60
C VAL A 72 7.99 -8.43 -1.37
N ALA A 73 8.51 -7.81 -0.31
CA ALA A 73 8.87 -8.50 0.91
C ALA A 73 8.47 -7.69 2.16
N PRO A 74 7.96 -8.35 3.22
CA PRO A 74 7.79 -7.72 4.52
C PRO A 74 9.15 -7.27 5.06
N VAL A 75 9.21 -6.05 5.57
CA VAL A 75 10.41 -5.52 6.24
C VAL A 75 10.19 -5.65 7.73
N GLN A 76 11.10 -6.35 8.40
CA GLN A 76 11.13 -6.36 9.86
C GLN A 76 11.57 -4.98 10.34
N VAL A 77 10.68 -4.34 11.10
CA VAL A 77 10.97 -3.10 11.81
C VAL A 77 11.02 -3.43 13.30
N ASP A 78 11.90 -2.75 14.02
CA ASP A 78 11.92 -2.87 15.47
C ASP A 78 10.60 -2.35 16.08
N GLU A 79 10.36 -2.71 17.34
CA GLU A 79 9.13 -2.41 18.06
C GLU A 79 8.86 -0.89 18.16
N ALA A 80 9.90 -0.08 18.34
CA ALA A 80 9.78 1.37 18.47
C ALA A 80 9.37 2.01 17.13
N GLU A 81 9.92 1.52 16.02
CA GLU A 81 9.54 1.97 14.69
C GLU A 81 8.14 1.47 14.31
N ARG A 82 7.78 0.24 14.71
CA ARG A 82 6.41 -0.27 14.57
C ARG A 82 5.41 0.62 15.31
N ASP A 83 5.69 1.00 16.54
CA ASP A 83 4.80 1.86 17.35
C ASP A 83 4.65 3.26 16.76
N ARG A 84 5.73 3.84 16.24
CA ARG A 84 5.66 5.12 15.50
C ARG A 84 4.82 4.99 14.23
N LEU A 85 4.99 3.90 13.48
CA LEU A 85 4.22 3.63 12.28
C LEU A 85 2.74 3.42 12.59
N MET A 86 2.40 2.72 13.67
CA MET A 86 1.04 2.50 14.14
C MET A 86 0.37 3.79 14.62
N LYS A 87 1.08 4.63 15.39
CA LYS A 87 0.56 5.96 15.80
C LYS A 87 0.29 6.86 14.59
N SER A 88 1.22 6.88 13.63
CA SER A 88 1.04 7.63 12.38
C SER A 88 -0.08 7.07 11.49
N LEU A 89 -0.49 5.81 11.66
CA LEU A 89 -1.64 5.25 10.94
C LEU A 89 -2.95 5.75 11.53
N GLN A 90 -3.08 5.84 12.86
CA GLN A 90 -4.31 6.28 13.54
C GLN A 90 -4.62 7.77 13.31
N GLU A 91 -3.62 8.66 13.39
CA GLU A 91 -3.80 10.11 13.21
C GLU A 91 -4.30 10.52 11.81
N ASN A 92 -4.20 9.64 10.81
CA ASN A 92 -4.61 9.92 9.42
C ASN A 92 -5.92 9.22 9.02
N VAL A 93 -6.53 8.40 9.89
CA VAL A 93 -7.87 7.83 9.64
C VAL A 93 -8.93 8.91 9.70
N ASP A 94 -8.75 9.91 10.58
CA ASP A 94 -9.66 11.05 10.74
C ASP A 94 -9.71 11.98 9.50
N PHE A 95 -8.78 11.82 8.54
CA PHE A 95 -8.77 12.58 7.27
C PHE A 95 -9.55 11.88 6.14
N PHE A 96 -10.03 10.64 6.33
CA PHE A 96 -10.54 9.81 5.23
C PHE A 96 -12.06 9.70 5.12
N GLU A 97 -12.83 10.25 6.07
CA GLU A 97 -14.29 10.20 6.01
C GLU A 97 -14.86 11.10 4.88
N GLU A 98 -14.09 12.07 4.38
CA GLU A 98 -14.58 13.08 3.43
C GLU A 98 -14.38 12.73 1.93
N ALA A 99 -13.68 11.63 1.61
CA ALA A 99 -13.31 11.28 0.22
C ALA A 99 -14.12 10.13 -0.40
N CYS A 100 -15.06 9.53 0.32
CA CYS A 100 -15.90 8.40 -0.14
C CYS A 100 -17.35 8.80 -0.45
N ALA A 101 -17.63 10.08 -0.70
CA ALA A 101 -18.95 10.57 -1.14
C ALA A 101 -18.92 11.06 -2.61
N GLY A 102 -18.27 10.33 -3.51
CA GLY A 102 -18.15 10.71 -4.92
C GLY A 102 -18.43 9.54 -5.87
N GLU A 103 -19.53 9.69 -6.62
CA GLU A 103 -19.98 8.90 -7.77
C GLU A 103 -20.74 7.60 -7.47
N GLU A 104 -21.97 7.74 -6.96
CA GLU A 104 -23.09 7.02 -7.56
C GLU A 104 -23.56 7.83 -8.78
N ALA A 105 -23.54 7.21 -9.96
CA ALA A 105 -24.25 7.63 -11.16
C ALA A 105 -24.67 6.39 -11.95
#